data_AF-A0A2N6BK05-F1
#
_entry.id   AF-A0A2N6BK05-F1
#
_cell.length_a   1.000
_cell.length_b   1.000
_cell.length_c   1.000
_cell.angle_alpha   90.00
_cell.angle_beta   90.00
_cell.angle_gamma   90.00
#
_symmetry.space_group_name_H-M   'P 1'
#
loop_
_entity.id
_entity.type
_entity.pdbx_description
1 polymer ?
#
loop_
_entity_poly.entity_id
_entity_poly.type
_entity_poly.pdbx_seq_one_letter_code
_entity_poly.pdbx_strand_id
1 'polypeptide(L)' 'DHVKFYPLIQGQHYKYLLRQFEWIRDGKRRNANPDMVKQINGFSDRDMKAVIDYVSRVKPPKEKLAPSADYINPDFD' A
#
# COMPACT_ATOMS: atom_id res chain seq x y z
N ASP A 1 -4.24 -8.13 24.05
CA ASP A 1 -3.28 -7.74 23.00
C ASP A 1 -3.96 -7.54 21.66
N HIS A 2 -4.09 -6.28 21.22
CA HIS A 2 -4.53 -6.00 19.86
C HIS A 2 -3.34 -6.26 18.93
N VAL A 3 -3.42 -7.33 18.14
CA VAL A 3 -2.44 -7.62 17.09
C VAL A 3 -2.35 -6.39 16.19
N LYS A 4 -1.16 -5.78 16.09
CA LYS A 4 -0.95 -4.63 15.21
C LYS A 4 -1.22 -5.05 13.76
N PHE A 5 -2.24 -4.46 13.15
CA PHE A 5 -2.61 -4.71 11.76
C PHE A 5 -2.00 -3.65 10.86
N TYR A 6 -1.25 -4.09 9.84
CA TYR A 6 -0.68 -3.22 8.81
C TYR A 6 -1.33 -3.54 7.45
N PRO A 7 -1.58 -2.52 6.61
CA PRO A 7 -2.12 -2.76 5.29
C PRO A 7 -1.12 -3.51 4.42
N LEU A 8 -1.60 -4.50 3.66
CA LEU A 8 -0.83 -5.12 2.60
C LEU A 8 -0.74 -4.15 1.42
N ILE A 9 0.48 -3.95 0.91
CA ILE A 9 0.76 -2.98 -0.17
C ILE A 9 1.42 -3.62 -1.39
N GLN A 10 1.88 -4.87 -1.26
CA GLN A 10 2.40 -5.68 -2.35
C GLN A 10 1.39 -5.80 -3.51
N GLY A 11 1.86 -5.65 -4.75
CA GLY A 11 1.03 -5.84 -5.94
C GLY A 11 -0.09 -4.81 -6.11
N GLN A 12 -0.15 -3.78 -5.26
CA GLN A 12 -1.13 -2.71 -5.40
C GLN A 12 -0.73 -1.77 -6.53
N HIS A 13 -1.72 -1.21 -7.21
CA HIS A 13 -1.51 -0.36 -8.38
C HIS A 13 -0.66 0.88 -8.04
N TYR A 14 0.40 1.12 -8.82
CA TYR A 14 1.36 2.21 -8.62
C TYR A 14 0.68 3.57 -8.36
N LYS A 15 -0.24 3.98 -9.25
CA LYS A 15 -0.94 5.29 -9.11
C LYS A 15 -1.75 5.39 -7.82
N TYR A 16 -2.30 4.27 -7.34
CA TYR A 16 -3.04 4.27 -6.08
C TYR A 16 -2.08 4.49 -4.91
N LEU A 17 -0.98 3.73 -4.86
CA LEU A 17 0.03 3.87 -3.81
C LEU A 17 0.62 5.28 -3.77
N LEU A 18 0.99 5.85 -4.93
CA LEU A 18 1.51 7.21 -5.04
C LEU A 18 0.56 8.24 -4.43
N ARG A 19 -0.71 8.21 -4.86
CA ARG A 19 -1.73 9.11 -4.32
C ARG A 19 -1.92 8.95 -2.81
N GLN A 20 -1.93 7.71 -2.31
CA GLN A 20 -2.07 7.47 -0.86
C GLN A 20 -0.89 8.05 -0.09
N PHE A 21 0.32 7.92 -0.62
CA PHE A 21 1.53 8.43 -0.01
C PHE A 21 1.53 9.97 0.06
N GLU A 22 1.18 10.62 -1.05
CA GLU A 22 0.99 12.08 -1.12
C GLU A 22 -0.09 12.55 -0.13
N TRP A 23 -1.21 11.82 -0.02
CA TRP A 23 -2.27 12.17 0.92
C TRP A 23 -1.87 12.00 2.39
N ILE A 24 -1.01 11.04 2.71
CA ILE A 24 -0.47 10.88 4.06
C ILE A 24 0.49 12.03 4.37
N ARG A 25 1.41 12.34 3.44
CA ARG A 25 2.35 13.46 3.56
C ARG A 25 1.64 14.80 3.77
N ASP A 26 0.64 15.07 2.93
CA ASP A 26 -0.08 16.33 2.91
C ASP A 26 -1.19 16.40 4.00
N GLY A 27 -1.33 15.37 4.85
CA GLY A 27 -2.32 15.33 5.92
C GLY A 27 -3.79 15.16 5.47
N LYS A 28 -4.03 14.87 4.18
CA LYS A 28 -5.37 14.60 3.63
C LYS A 28 -5.95 13.29 4.17
N ARG A 29 -5.10 12.32 4.50
CA ARG A 29 -5.49 11.03 5.08
C ARG A 29 -5.51 11.09 6.61
N ARG A 30 -6.69 11.36 7.18
CA ARG A 30 -6.89 11.57 8.63
C ARG A 30 -6.71 10.33 9.52
N ASN A 31 -6.75 9.14 8.94
CA ASN A 31 -6.57 7.87 9.65
C ASN A 31 -5.19 7.24 9.43
N ALA A 32 -4.20 8.04 8.99
CA ALA A 32 -2.84 7.55 8.81
C ALA A 32 -2.17 7.24 10.15
N ASN A 33 -1.34 6.20 10.16
CA ASN A 33 -0.51 5.90 11.33
C ASN A 33 0.53 7.03 11.51
N PRO A 34 0.68 7.63 12.71
CA PRO A 34 1.67 8.68 12.96
C PRO A 34 3.11 8.29 12.60
N ASP A 35 3.49 7.02 12.78
CA ASP A 35 4.82 6.51 12.44
C ASP A 35 5.05 6.57 10.92
N MET A 36 4.02 6.27 10.12
CA MET A 36 4.07 6.39 8.66
C MET A 36 4.23 7.85 8.26
N VAL A 37 3.48 8.79 8.86
CA VAL A 37 3.62 10.22 8.56
C VAL A 37 5.05 10.68 8.81
N LYS A 38 5.63 10.31 9.96
CA LYS A 38 7.01 10.65 10.32
C LYS A 38 8.03 10.09 9.33
N GLN A 39 7.85 8.84 8.89
CA GLN A 39 8.73 8.22 7.89
C GLN A 39 8.65 8.94 6.54
N ILE A 40 7.44 9.24 6.06
CA ILE A 40 7.22 9.87 4.75
C ILE A 40 7.81 11.28 4.69
N ASN A 41 7.77 12.02 5.81
CA ASN A 41 8.36 13.36 5.89
C ASN A 41 9.88 13.38 5.63
N GLY A 42 10.57 12.25 5.74
CA GLY A 42 11.99 12.12 5.45
C GLY A 42 12.32 11.82 3.98
N PHE A 43 11.32 11.58 3.12
CA PHE A 43 11.53 11.20 1.72
C PHE A 43 11.48 12.41 0.79
N SER A 44 12.37 12.44 -0.19
CA SER A 44 12.18 13.30 -1.37
C SER A 44 11.09 12.73 -2.29
N ASP A 45 10.60 13.54 -3.22
CA ASP A 45 9.65 13.07 -4.24
C ASP A 45 10.23 11.92 -5.09
N ARG A 46 11.54 11.92 -5.29
CA ARG A 46 12.24 10.85 -6.01
C ARG A 46 12.23 9.56 -5.21
N ASP A 47 12.54 9.64 -3.91
CA ASP A 47 12.55 8.46 -3.02
C ASP A 47 11.15 7.85 -2.92
N MET A 48 10.13 8.69 -2.76
CA MET A 48 8.73 8.27 -2.73
C MET A 48 8.36 7.48 -3.99
N LYS A 49 8.66 8.02 -5.18
CA LYS A 49 8.37 7.34 -6.45
C LYS A 49 9.14 6.01 -6.58
N ALA A 50 10.40 5.98 -6.17
CA ALA A 50 11.24 4.80 -6.25
C ALA A 50 10.73 3.66 -5.35
N VAL A 51 10.42 3.97 -4.08
CA VAL A 51 9.87 2.99 -3.12
C VAL A 51 8.52 2.45 -3.62
N ILE A 52 7.65 3.34 -4.12
CA ILE A 52 6.32 2.95 -4.58
C ILE A 52 6.37 2.12 -5.86
N ASP A 53 7.25 2.46 -6.82
CA ASP A 53 7.45 1.64 -8.01
C ASP A 53 7.92 0.23 -7.63
N TYR A 54 8.93 0.13 -6.75
CA TYR A 54 9.40 -1.16 -6.25
C TYR A 54 8.28 -1.97 -5.60
N VAL A 55 7.58 -1.40 -4.62
CA VAL A 55 6.51 -2.08 -3.87
C VAL A 55 5.36 -2.52 -4.79
N SER A 56 4.99 -1.70 -5.77
CA SER A 56 3.91 -2.04 -6.72
C SER A 56 4.19 -3.29 -7.54
N ARG A 57 5.48 -3.68 -7.67
CA ARG A 57 5.94 -4.85 -8.42
C ARG A 57 6.22 -6.05 -7.53
N VAL A 58 6.22 -5.89 -6.20
CA VAL A 58 6.38 -6.99 -5.26
C VAL A 58 5.14 -7.89 -5.34
N LYS A 59 5.36 -9.18 -5.63
CA LYS A 59 4.27 -10.15 -5.69
C LYS A 59 3.78 -10.48 -4.27
N PRO A 60 2.46 -10.62 -4.06
CA PRO A 60 1.96 -11.16 -2.81
C PRO A 60 2.46 -12.57 -2.53
N PRO A 61 2.54 -12.95 -1.23
CA PRO A 61 2.79 -14.33 -0.83
C PRO A 61 1.81 -15.28 -1.51
N LYS A 62 2.25 -16.49 -1.84
CA LYS A 62 1.44 -17.47 -2.59
C LYS A 62 0.12 -17.79 -1.90
N GLU A 63 0.12 -17.79 -0.58
CA GLU A 63 -1.01 -18.07 0.30
C GLU A 63 -2.07 -16.96 0.28
N LYS A 64 -1.73 -15.80 -0.29
CA LYS A 64 -2.60 -14.63 -0.44
C LYS A 64 -3.01 -14.38 -1.90
N LEU A 65 -2.57 -15.23 -2.82
CA LEU A 65 -3.01 -15.18 -4.22
C LEU A 65 -4.35 -15.90 -4.36
N ALA A 66 -5.06 -15.58 -5.45
CA ALA A 66 -6.26 -16.31 -5.82
C ALA A 66 -5.94 -17.80 -6.07
N PRO A 67 -6.87 -18.71 -5.74
CA PRO A 67 -6.66 -20.16 -5.90
C PRO A 67 -6.52 -20.59 -7.37
N SER A 68 -7.10 -19.83 -8.31
CA SER A 68 -7.02 -20.06 -9.75
C SER A 68 -7.11 -18.74 -10.53
N ALA A 69 -6.74 -18.77 -11.82
CA ALA A 69 -6.87 -17.63 -12.72
C ALA A 69 -8.35 -17.25 -12.98
N ASP A 70 -9.24 -18.24 -12.94
CA ASP A 70 -10.69 -18.08 -13.15
C ASP A 70 -11.44 -17.75 -11.85
N TYR A 71 -10.74 -17.55 -10.74
CA TYR A 71 -11.35 -17.19 -9.47
C TYR A 71 -11.98 -15.80 -9.56
N ILE A 72 -13.29 -15.73 -9.39
CA ILE A 72 -14.06 -14.49 -9.23
C ILE A 72 -14.38 -14.36 -7.74
N ASN A 73 -14.15 -13.18 -7.17
CA ASN A 73 -14.49 -12.94 -5.78
C ASN A 73 -16.02 -12.90 -5.63
N PRO A 74 -16.63 -13.81 -4.83
CA PRO A 74 -18.09 -13.90 -4.67
C PRO A 74 -18.72 -12.69 -3.99
N ASP A 75 -17.93 -11.80 -3.38
CA ASP A 75 -18.44 -10.55 -2.80
C ASP A 75 -18.79 -9.50 -3.86
N PHE A 76 -18.40 -9.71 -5.12
CA PHE A 76 -18.73 -8.86 -6.26
C PHE A 76 -19.78 -9.57 -7.11
N ASP A 77 -21.04 -9.53 -6.64
CA ASP A 77 -22.24 -9.86 -7.44
C ASP A 77 -22.40 -8.93 -8.65
#